data_AF-A0A4Y2R4A3-F1
#
_entry.id   AF-A0A4Y2R4A3-F1
#
_cell.length_a   1.000
_cell.length_b   1.000
_cell.length_c   1.000
_cell.angle_alpha   90.00
_cell.angle_beta   90.00
_cell.angle_gamma   90.00
#
_symmetry.space_group_name_H-M   'P 1'
#
loop_
_entity.id
_entity.type
_entity.pdbx_description
1 polymer ?
#
loop_
_entity_poly.entity_id
_entity_poly.type
_entity_poly.pdbx_seq_one_letter_code
_entity_poly.pdbx_strand_id
1 'polypeptide(L)'
;MQPHSHPLIFTILDIYDKLCARGFTILFCWIPAHVGIDGNEQADMAAKMASALFNTTVPVNDIKKFIKNLCHSNWQSQWNHEMLNKLHAIKPTVQDWKSFNNRKRDTILTRLRIVHTRFTHRHLLLGRSASYVPEL
;
A
#
# COMPACT_ATOMS: atom_id res chain seq x y z
N MET A 1 10.14 -15.98 9.43
CA MET A 1 9.82 -14.56 9.16
C MET A 1 11.08 -13.77 9.45
N GLN A 2 11.75 -13.25 8.42
CA GLN A 2 12.91 -12.36 8.64
C GLN A 2 12.37 -10.97 8.98
N PRO A 3 12.78 -10.35 10.10
CA PRO A 3 12.43 -8.96 10.36
C PRO A 3 13.03 -8.11 9.25
N HIS A 4 12.21 -7.25 8.64
CA HIS A 4 12.69 -6.29 7.65
C HIS A 4 13.57 -5.26 8.37
N SER A 5 14.88 -5.55 8.46
CA SER A 5 15.86 -4.64 9.04
C SER A 5 15.93 -3.38 8.20
N HIS A 6 15.67 -2.24 8.82
CA HIS A 6 15.72 -0.93 8.16
C HIS A 6 17.13 -0.71 7.57
N PRO A 7 17.27 -0.24 6.31
CA PRO A 7 18.58 -0.11 5.65
C PRO A 7 19.58 0.73 6.44
N LEU A 8 19.11 1.72 7.21
CA LEU A 8 19.94 2.52 8.13
C LEU A 8 20.71 1.68 9.14
N ILE A 9 20.20 0.53 9.59
CA ILE A 9 20.89 -0.32 10.56
C ILE A 9 22.20 -0.83 9.96
N PHE A 10 22.19 -1.26 8.70
CA PHE A 10 23.41 -1.70 8.01
C PHE A 10 24.41 -0.57 7.84
N THR A 11 23.94 0.65 7.56
CA THR A 11 24.79 1.83 7.48
C THR A 11 25.45 2.14 8.83
N ILE A 12 24.70 2.06 9.93
CA ILE A 12 25.22 2.30 11.28
C ILE A 12 26.27 1.25 11.65
N LEU A 13 26.00 -0.03 11.37
CA LEU A 13 26.94 -1.13 11.65
C LEU A 13 28.23 -0.99 10.83
N ASP A 14 28.14 -0.66 9.54
CA ASP A 14 29.31 -0.43 8.69
C ASP A 14 30.18 0.73 9.20
N ILE A 15 29.56 1.83 9.65
CA ILE A 15 30.29 2.95 10.26
C ILE A 15 30.93 2.54 11.59
N TYR A 16 30.21 1.79 12.42
CA TYR A 16 30.71 1.28 13.70
C TYR A 16 31.95 0.41 13.50
N ASP A 17 31.88 -0.56 12.60
CA ASP A 17 32.99 -1.49 12.31
C ASP A 17 34.22 -0.73 11.78
N LYS A 18 34.02 0.25 10.89
CA LYS A 18 35.11 1.11 10.39
C LYS A 18 35.79 1.91 11.49
N LEU A 19 35.04 2.39 12.48
CA LEU A 19 35.59 3.14 13.59
C LEU A 19 36.31 2.22 14.58
N CYS A 20 35.75 1.05 14.88
CA CYS A 20 36.43 0.06 15.72
C CYS A 20 37.73 -0.45 15.08
N ALA A 21 37.75 -0.67 13.76
CA ALA A 21 38.96 -1.05 13.02
C ALA A 21 40.07 0.02 13.08
N ARG A 22 39.72 1.28 13.33
CA ARG A 22 40.66 2.39 13.55
C ARG A 22 41.11 2.52 15.00
N GLY A 23 40.66 1.63 15.89
CA GLY A 23 41.02 1.62 17.31
C GLY A 23 40.14 2.50 18.20
N PHE A 24 39.00 3.00 17.71
CA PHE A 24 38.06 3.74 18.56
C PHE A 24 37.22 2.79 19.42
N THR A 25 37.11 3.12 20.71
CA THR A 25 36.13 2.50 21.63
C THR A 25 34.84 3.31 21.62
N ILE A 26 33.74 2.72 21.15
CA ILE A 26 32.44 3.39 21.05
C ILE A 26 31.51 2.85 22.14
N LEU A 27 30.88 3.76 22.87
CA LEU A 27 29.87 3.46 23.89
C LEU A 27 28.54 4.10 23.48
N PHE A 28 27.47 3.31 23.51
CA PHE A 28 26.12 3.80 23.31
C PHE A 28 25.45 4.03 24.66
N CYS A 29 24.98 5.25 24.89
CA CYS A 29 24.18 5.60 26.06
C CYS A 29 22.84 6.18 25.61
N TRP A 30 21.78 5.82 26.33
CA TRP A 30 20.48 6.42 26.14
C TRP A 30 20.32 7.59 27.12
N ILE A 31 19.82 8.71 26.60
CA ILE A 31 19.56 9.92 27.38
C ILE A 31 18.08 10.28 27.18
N PRO A 32 17.32 10.57 28.25
CA PRO A 32 15.95 11.05 28.12
C PRO A 32 15.90 12.42 27.43
N ALA A 33 14.93 12.62 26.54
CA ALA A 33 14.75 13.90 25.87
C ALA A 33 14.24 14.99 26.83
N HIS A 34 14.60 16.25 26.56
CA HIS A 34 14.07 17.45 27.23
C HIS A 34 14.30 17.53 28.75
N VAL A 35 15.44 17.03 29.22
CA VAL A 35 15.80 17.07 30.64
C VAL A 35 16.82 18.14 31.02
N GLY A 36 17.13 19.10 30.12
CA GLY A 36 18.10 20.17 30.42
C GLY A 36 19.56 19.79 30.26
N ILE A 37 19.89 18.70 29.54
CA ILE A 37 21.29 18.34 29.26
C ILE A 37 21.75 19.12 28.02
N ASP A 38 22.59 20.13 28.23
CA ASP A 38 23.04 21.06 27.19
C ASP A 38 23.49 20.39 25.88
N GLY A 39 24.29 19.32 25.97
CA GLY A 39 24.78 18.60 24.78
C GLY A 39 23.68 17.87 24.01
N ASN A 40 22.70 17.29 24.72
CA ASN A 40 21.55 16.64 24.11
C ASN A 40 20.61 17.67 23.48
N GLU A 41 20.37 18.79 24.16
CA GLU A 41 19.51 19.87 23.64
C GLU A 41 20.11 20.53 22.40
N GLN A 42 21.42 20.71 22.35
CA GLN A 42 22.13 21.20 21.15
C GLN A 42 21.98 20.21 19.98
N ALA A 43 22.15 18.91 20.23
CA ALA A 43 21.97 17.88 19.20
C ALA A 43 20.52 17.84 18.68
N ASP A 44 19.53 17.90 19.58
CA ASP A 44 18.11 17.97 19.22
C ASP A 44 17.78 19.23 18.41
N MET A 45 18.35 20.37 18.79
CA MET A 45 18.16 21.63 18.07
C MET A 45 18.77 21.57 16.67
N ALA A 46 19.98 21.02 16.53
CA ALA A 46 20.62 20.83 15.23
C ALA A 46 19.81 19.90 14.32
N ALA A 47 19.30 18.79 14.87
CA ALA A 47 18.43 17.87 14.12
C ALA A 47 17.13 18.56 13.67
N LYS A 48 16.50 19.36 14.54
CA LYS A 48 15.30 20.15 14.19
C LYS A 48 15.59 21.17 13.09
N MET A 49 16.70 21.88 13.16
CA MET A 49 17.11 22.85 12.13
C MET A 49 17.36 22.17 10.78
N ALA A 50 18.06 21.02 10.78
CA ALA A 50 18.28 20.24 9.57
C ALA A 50 16.97 19.71 8.95
N SER A 51 15.99 19.35 9.80
CA SER A 51 14.67 18.92 9.33
C SER A 51 13.87 20.05 8.68
N ALA A 52 14.05 21.30 9.11
CA ALA A 52 13.37 22.46 8.53
C ALA A 52 13.80 22.77 7.08
N LEU A 53 14.97 22.27 6.66
CA LEU A 53 15.43 22.38 5.26
C LEU A 53 14.53 21.57 4.30
N PHE A 54 13.80 20.58 4.82
CA PHE A 54 12.81 19.79 4.08
C PHE A 54 11.38 20.32 4.24
N ASN A 55 11.22 21.63 4.45
CA ASN A 55 9.94 22.30 4.25
C ASN A 55 9.62 22.26 2.75
N THR A 56 9.14 21.12 2.26
CA THR A 56 8.55 21.02 0.94
C THR A 56 7.42 22.04 0.88
N THR A 57 7.51 22.97 -0.07
CA THR A 57 6.53 24.06 -0.29
C THR A 57 5.10 23.52 -0.41
N VAL A 58 4.97 22.25 -0.79
CA VAL A 58 3.73 21.49 -0.82
C VAL A 58 3.73 20.46 0.32
N PRO A 59 2.68 20.41 1.15
CA PRO A 59 2.53 19.38 2.17
C PRO A 59 2.60 17.97 1.56
N VAL A 60 3.34 17.07 2.19
CA VAL A 60 3.49 15.67 1.73
C VAL A 60 2.14 14.96 1.53
N ASN A 61 1.14 15.32 2.34
CA ASN A 61 -0.21 14.77 2.22
C ASN A 61 -0.89 15.15 0.90
N ASP A 62 -0.61 16.33 0.37
CA ASP A 62 -1.19 16.78 -0.90
C ASP A 62 -0.52 16.06 -2.07
N ILE A 63 0.80 15.84 -2.00
CA ILE A 63 1.53 15.00 -2.96
C ILE A 63 0.98 13.57 -2.94
N LYS A 64 0.78 12.98 -1.75
CA LYS A 64 0.19 11.65 -1.61
C LYS A 64 -1.20 11.56 -2.22
N LYS A 65 -2.06 12.56 -1.95
CA LYS A 65 -3.40 12.64 -2.53
C LYS A 65 -3.34 12.77 -4.05
N PHE A 66 -2.46 13.62 -4.57
CA PHE A 66 -2.28 13.81 -6.01
C PHE A 66 -1.86 12.50 -6.70
N ILE A 67 -0.85 11.80 -6.17
CA ILE A 67 -0.40 10.51 -6.72
C ILE A 67 -1.53 9.49 -6.67
N LYS A 68 -2.24 9.38 -5.55
CA LYS A 68 -3.38 8.46 -5.42
C LYS A 68 -4.46 8.76 -6.47
N ASN A 69 -4.79 10.04 -6.67
CA ASN A 69 -5.78 10.46 -7.67
C ASN A 69 -5.30 10.16 -9.09
N LEU A 70 -4.03 10.38 -9.40
CA LEU A 70 -3.46 10.06 -10.71
C LEU A 70 -3.54 8.55 -10.99
N CYS A 71 -3.13 7.71 -10.04
CA CYS A 71 -3.24 6.26 -10.16
C CYS A 71 -4.70 5.82 -10.36
N HIS A 72 -5.63 6.38 -9.58
CA HIS A 72 -7.05 6.07 -9.70
C HIS A 72 -7.62 6.51 -11.06
N SER A 73 -7.28 7.70 -11.54
CA SER A 73 -7.71 8.20 -12.85
C SER A 73 -7.18 7.35 -13.99
N ASN A 74 -5.92 6.92 -13.92
CA ASN A 74 -5.34 6.03 -14.92
C ASN A 74 -6.04 4.66 -14.91
N TRP A 75 -6.34 4.12 -13.73
CA TRP A 75 -7.07 2.86 -13.61
C TRP A 75 -8.51 2.97 -14.15
N GLN A 76 -9.21 4.06 -13.82
CA GLN A 76 -10.53 4.35 -14.37
C GLN A 76 -10.50 4.53 -15.90
N SER A 77 -9.47 5.18 -16.43
CA SER A 77 -9.30 5.33 -17.87
C SER A 77 -9.14 3.97 -18.54
N GLN A 78 -8.27 3.09 -18.04
CA GLN A 78 -8.13 1.73 -18.56
C GLN A 78 -9.45 0.96 -18.47
N TRP A 79 -10.16 1.08 -17.35
CA TRP A 79 -11.45 0.42 -17.15
C TRP A 79 -12.52 0.89 -18.14
N ASN A 80 -12.57 2.18 -18.47
CA ASN A 80 -13.52 2.72 -19.45
C ASN A 80 -13.32 2.17 -20.87
N HIS A 81 -12.12 1.68 -21.20
CA HIS A 81 -11.81 1.09 -22.50
C HIS A 81 -12.11 -0.42 -22.56
N GLU A 82 -12.56 -1.02 -21.46
CA GLU A 82 -12.86 -2.45 -21.39
C GLU A 82 -14.24 -2.74 -22.01
N MET A 83 -14.26 -3.37 -23.19
CA MET A 83 -15.49 -3.61 -23.94
C MET A 83 -16.07 -5.02 -23.76
N LEU A 84 -15.27 -5.99 -23.31
CA LEU A 84 -15.66 -7.41 -23.27
C LEU A 84 -15.94 -7.94 -21.87
N ASN A 85 -15.72 -7.11 -20.84
CA ASN A 85 -15.92 -7.51 -19.46
C ASN A 85 -17.37 -7.30 -19.02
N LYS A 86 -18.08 -8.40 -18.73
CA LYS A 86 -19.46 -8.36 -18.20
C LYS A 86 -19.57 -7.56 -16.88
N LEU A 87 -18.49 -7.48 -16.10
CA LEU A 87 -18.43 -6.67 -14.89
C LEU A 87 -18.41 -5.16 -15.21
N HIS A 88 -17.79 -4.74 -16.31
CA HIS A 88 -17.74 -3.33 -16.71
C HIS A 88 -19.14 -2.77 -16.96
N ALA A 89 -20.01 -3.54 -17.65
CA ALA A 89 -21.39 -3.16 -17.93
C ALA A 89 -22.21 -2.83 -16.67
N ILE A 90 -21.95 -3.52 -15.55
CA ILE A 90 -22.67 -3.32 -14.28
C ILE A 90 -21.92 -2.45 -13.28
N LYS A 91 -20.65 -2.13 -13.56
CA LYS A 91 -19.77 -1.39 -12.66
C LYS A 91 -18.85 -0.49 -13.49
N PRO A 92 -19.36 0.64 -14.00
CA PRO A 92 -18.58 1.54 -14.84
C PRO A 92 -17.49 2.29 -14.05
N THR A 93 -17.58 2.36 -12.73
CA THR A 93 -16.59 3.06 -11.89
C THR A 93 -15.75 2.10 -11.08
N VAL A 94 -14.47 2.43 -10.92
CA VAL A 94 -13.48 1.61 -10.22
C VAL A 94 -13.51 1.82 -8.70
N GLN A 95 -14.72 2.02 -8.17
CA GLN A 95 -14.96 2.21 -6.74
C GLN A 95 -15.34 0.91 -6.07
N ASP A 96 -15.04 0.76 -4.79
CA ASP A 96 -15.48 -0.41 -4.03
C ASP A 96 -17.00 -0.44 -3.91
N TRP A 97 -17.59 -1.63 -4.01
CA TRP A 97 -18.97 -1.81 -3.61
C TRP A 97 -19.06 -1.80 -2.09
N LYS A 98 -20.16 -1.29 -1.55
CA LYS A 98 -20.46 -1.42 -0.12
C LYS A 98 -20.43 -2.90 0.25
N SER A 99 -19.52 -3.26 1.14
CA SER A 99 -19.44 -4.59 1.73
C SER A 99 -20.57 -4.78 2.74
N PHE A 100 -21.15 -5.98 2.78
CA PHE A 100 -22.13 -6.34 3.80
C PHE A 100 -21.48 -6.84 5.11
N ASN A 101 -20.14 -6.76 5.23
CA ASN A 101 -19.35 -7.33 6.32
C ASN A 101 -19.66 -8.83 6.53
N ASN A 102 -20.08 -9.51 5.48
CA ASN A 102 -20.39 -10.94 5.49
C ASN A 102 -19.90 -11.55 4.18
N ARG A 103 -18.75 -12.22 4.27
CA ARG A 103 -18.08 -12.84 3.12
C ARG A 103 -18.99 -13.76 2.31
N LYS A 104 -19.88 -14.53 2.96
CA LYS A 104 -20.81 -15.43 2.25
C LYS A 104 -21.77 -14.62 1.37
N ARG A 105 -22.35 -13.54 1.89
CA ARG A 105 -23.26 -12.65 1.15
C ARG A 105 -22.54 -11.95 0.00
N ASP A 106 -21.35 -11.40 0.25
CA ASP A 106 -20.56 -10.70 -0.78
C ASP A 106 -20.14 -11.66 -1.93
N THR A 107 -19.84 -12.91 -1.59
CA THR A 107 -19.52 -13.95 -2.59
C THR A 107 -20.73 -14.29 -3.45
N ILE A 108 -21.90 -14.47 -2.83
CA ILE A 108 -23.15 -14.76 -3.55
C ILE A 108 -23.50 -13.60 -4.47
N LEU A 109 -23.46 -12.36 -3.98
CA LEU A 109 -23.76 -11.17 -4.78
C LEU A 109 -22.78 -10.97 -5.93
N THR A 110 -21.48 -11.13 -5.69
CA THR A 110 -20.47 -11.06 -6.76
C THR A 110 -20.78 -12.09 -7.84
N ARG A 111 -21.03 -13.36 -7.48
CA ARG A 111 -21.37 -14.42 -8.45
C ARG A 111 -22.64 -14.10 -9.23
N LEU A 112 -23.68 -13.60 -8.58
CA LEU A 112 -24.91 -13.18 -9.25
C LEU A 112 -24.66 -12.07 -10.27
N ARG A 113 -23.86 -11.07 -9.90
CA ARG A 113 -23.51 -9.92 -10.73
C ARG A 113 -22.75 -10.30 -12.01
N ILE A 114 -21.77 -11.19 -11.90
CA ILE A 114 -21.05 -11.71 -13.09
C ILE A 114 -21.75 -12.92 -13.73
N VAL A 115 -22.99 -13.21 -13.35
CA VAL A 115 -23.82 -14.30 -13.87
C VAL A 115 -23.13 -15.68 -13.76
N HIS A 116 -22.35 -15.89 -12.70
CA HIS A 116 -21.72 -17.17 -12.36
C HIS A 116 -22.64 -18.01 -11.47
N THR A 117 -23.81 -18.37 -12.01
CA THR A 117 -24.81 -19.19 -11.32
C THR A 117 -24.75 -20.64 -11.79
N ARG A 118 -25.41 -21.54 -11.05
CA ARG A 118 -25.57 -22.94 -11.50
C ARG A 118 -26.32 -23.03 -12.83
N PHE A 119 -27.15 -22.06 -13.19
CA PHE A 119 -27.91 -22.08 -14.44
C PHE A 119 -27.00 -21.88 -15.65
N THR A 120 -26.13 -20.88 -15.59
CA THR A 120 -25.23 -20.48 -16.69
C THR A 120 -23.90 -21.24 -16.71
N HIS A 121 -23.35 -21.61 -15.56
CA HIS A 121 -22.04 -22.29 -15.44
C HIS A 121 -22.17 -23.78 -15.05
N ARG A 122 -23.37 -24.39 -15.14
CA ARG A 122 -23.59 -25.82 -14.82
C ARG A 122 -22.55 -26.72 -15.50
N HIS A 123 -22.28 -26.44 -16.76
CA HIS A 123 -21.42 -27.23 -17.62
C HIS A 123 -19.96 -27.20 -17.13
N LEU A 124 -19.45 -26.02 -16.74
CA LEU A 124 -18.13 -25.85 -16.11
C LEU A 124 -18.05 -26.51 -14.73
N LEU A 125 -19.11 -26.38 -13.92
CA LEU A 125 -19.14 -26.95 -12.56
C LEU A 125 -19.24 -28.48 -12.55
N LEU A 126 -19.81 -29.09 -13.59
CA LEU A 126 -20.00 -30.53 -13.71
C LEU A 126 -19.05 -31.19 -14.73
N GLY A 127 -18.13 -30.42 -15.33
CA GLY A 127 -17.19 -30.92 -16.34
C GLY A 127 -17.86 -31.47 -17.61
N ARG A 128 -19.05 -30.99 -17.95
CA ARG A 128 -19.81 -31.41 -19.14
C ARG A 128 -19.66 -30.38 -20.25
N SER A 129 -19.69 -30.80 -21.51
CA SER A 129 -19.69 -29.89 -22.66
C SER A 129 -20.90 -28.96 -22.63
N ALA A 130 -20.71 -27.68 -22.98
CA ALA A 130 -21.78 -26.69 -22.96
C ALA A 130 -22.90 -27.08 -23.94
N SER A 131 -24.09 -27.36 -23.43
CA SER A 131 -25.32 -27.35 -24.23
C SER A 131 -25.66 -25.88 -24.48
N TYR A 132 -25.83 -25.47 -25.74
CA TYR A 132 -26.12 -24.09 -26.14
C TYR A 132 -27.11 -23.40 -25.19
N VAL A 133 -26.70 -22.30 -24.56
CA VAL A 133 -27.58 -21.38 -23.82
C VAL A 133 -27.44 -20.02 -24.50
N PRO A 134 -28.53 -19.34 -24.92
CA PRO A 134 -28.45 -18.02 -25.52
C PRO A 134 -27.84 -17.02 -24.53
N GLU A 135 -26.92 -16.18 -25.02
CA GLU A 135 -26.35 -15.08 -24.26
C GLU A 135 -27.42 -14.01 -24.01
N LEU A 136 -27.53 -13.54 -22.77
CA LEU A 136 -28.24 -12.32 -22.38
C LEU A 136 -27.22 -11.20 -22.15
#